data_AF-A0A7C2E0X6-F1
#
_entry.id   AF-A0A7C2E0X6-F1
#
_cell.length_a   1.000
_cell.length_b   1.000
_cell.length_c   1.000
_cell.angle_alpha   90.00
_cell.angle_beta   90.00
_cell.angle_gamma   90.00
#
_symmetry.space_group_name_H-M   'P 1'
#
loop_
_entity.id
_entity.type
_entity.pdbx_description
1 polymer ?
#
loop_
_entity_poly.entity_id
_entity_poly.type
_entity_poly.pdbx_seq_one_letter_code
_entity_poly.pdbx_strand_id
1 'polypeptide(L)'
;MAELNEGINEIDVVTLRLARKGLRAAERLAGELIGWPCSIVVVDKAGAVIAGHRMEGAPPATFDIAVEKAWTAATFLAPTLMLGRMTDPRTAVMPLEQLPLGHHGMGLQFKHKGRLTTIMGGIPIRDKDMTVIGGVGTSGTPSAQDDNTVSQRCWSAMYDVEEPPPSGLENYARIVETAMSQAEKMDLRVSVCLSDAEGWPRLIYRMDGALFPTAELARDKAWTAAAFRMPSADAQAFGRKELPGCGIPTSGWNERFCPVPGGLPVMREDGKALGAVGVAGGTPVQDARIARTAAKEALASWS
;
A
#
# COMPACT_ATOMS: atom_id res chain seq x y z
N MET A 1 -8.22 21.52 -22.40
CA MET A 1 -7.98 20.51 -21.35
C MET A 1 -8.11 19.07 -21.87
N ALA A 2 -8.52 18.83 -23.13
CA ALA A 2 -8.64 17.49 -23.71
C ALA A 2 -7.42 17.02 -24.53
N GLU A 3 -6.41 17.87 -24.76
CA GLU A 3 -5.29 17.59 -25.69
C GLU A 3 -3.98 17.14 -25.02
N LEU A 4 -3.95 16.89 -23.70
CA LEU A 4 -2.73 16.44 -23.01
C LEU A 4 -2.62 14.91 -22.81
N ASN A 5 -3.59 14.13 -23.31
CA ASN A 5 -3.66 12.69 -23.06
C ASN A 5 -3.35 11.78 -24.26
N GLU A 6 -3.02 12.33 -25.44
CA GLU A 6 -2.82 11.53 -26.66
C GLU A 6 -1.45 10.80 -26.74
N GLY A 7 -0.58 10.94 -25.73
CA GLY A 7 0.79 10.40 -25.77
C GLY A 7 1.15 9.39 -24.68
N ILE A 8 0.29 9.13 -23.69
CA ILE A 8 0.61 8.23 -22.58
C ILE A 8 0.02 6.86 -22.89
N ASN A 9 0.86 5.92 -23.31
CA ASN A 9 0.44 4.54 -23.47
C ASN A 9 0.20 3.93 -22.08
N GLU A 10 -0.71 2.95 -21.93
CA GLU A 10 -0.96 2.29 -20.63
C GLU A 10 0.32 1.66 -20.03
N ILE A 11 1.35 1.44 -20.85
CA ILE A 11 2.65 0.90 -20.47
C ILE A 11 3.58 1.96 -19.85
N ASP A 12 3.32 3.25 -20.06
CA ASP A 12 4.20 4.35 -19.62
C ASP A 12 3.87 4.84 -18.19
N VAL A 13 2.77 4.36 -17.63
CA VAL A 13 2.34 4.62 -16.25
C VAL A 13 1.84 3.34 -15.60
N VAL A 14 2.13 3.15 -14.32
CA VAL A 14 1.55 2.03 -13.57
C VAL A 14 0.10 2.38 -13.22
N THR A 15 -0.85 1.83 -13.98
CA THR A 15 -2.28 1.99 -13.69
C THR A 15 -2.73 1.05 -12.56
N LEU A 16 -3.86 1.38 -11.91
CA LEU A 16 -4.46 0.50 -10.93
C LEU A 16 -4.84 -0.87 -11.54
N ARG A 17 -5.25 -0.89 -12.81
CA ARG A 17 -5.56 -2.13 -13.55
C ARG A 17 -4.33 -3.04 -13.60
N LEU A 18 -3.17 -2.51 -14.02
CA LEU A 18 -1.91 -3.25 -14.07
C LEU A 18 -1.47 -3.71 -12.69
N ALA A 19 -1.53 -2.82 -11.70
CA ALA A 19 -1.16 -3.15 -10.33
C ALA A 19 -2.00 -4.30 -9.76
N ARG A 20 -3.32 -4.28 -9.97
CA ARG A 20 -4.24 -5.36 -9.56
C ARG A 20 -3.92 -6.70 -10.21
N LYS A 21 -3.64 -6.70 -11.53
CA LYS A 21 -3.20 -7.89 -12.26
C LYS A 21 -1.93 -8.47 -11.64
N GLY A 22 -0.96 -7.60 -11.35
CA GLY A 22 0.27 -7.94 -10.62
C GLY A 22 0.00 -8.58 -9.25
N LEU A 23 -0.83 -7.96 -8.42
CA LEU A 23 -1.13 -8.44 -7.07
C LEU A 23 -1.77 -9.84 -7.09
N ARG A 24 -2.74 -10.10 -7.98
CA ARG A 24 -3.39 -11.42 -8.12
C ARG A 24 -2.38 -12.52 -8.42
N ALA A 25 -1.56 -12.28 -9.43
CA ALA A 25 -0.54 -13.22 -9.85
C ALA A 25 0.50 -13.50 -8.76
N ALA A 26 0.91 -12.46 -8.04
CA ALA A 26 1.88 -12.53 -6.96
C ALA A 26 1.33 -13.29 -5.74
N GLU A 27 0.09 -13.01 -5.33
CA GLU A 27 -0.56 -13.72 -4.23
C GLU A 27 -0.68 -15.23 -4.53
N ARG A 28 -1.08 -15.59 -5.75
CA ARG A 28 -1.16 -17.00 -6.16
C ARG A 28 0.18 -17.69 -6.07
N LEU A 29 1.25 -17.06 -6.56
CA LEU A 29 2.59 -17.64 -6.45
C LEU A 29 3.02 -17.78 -4.97
N ALA A 30 2.75 -16.76 -4.15
CA ALA A 30 3.08 -16.81 -2.72
C ALA A 30 2.32 -17.92 -1.99
N GLY A 31 1.03 -18.12 -2.30
CA GLY A 31 0.19 -19.14 -1.68
C GLY A 31 0.44 -20.56 -2.20
N GLU A 32 0.51 -20.74 -3.53
CA GLU A 32 0.55 -22.07 -4.15
C GLU A 32 1.97 -22.65 -4.27
N LEU A 33 2.95 -21.81 -4.60
CA LEU A 33 4.32 -22.27 -4.86
C LEU A 33 5.21 -22.12 -3.63
N ILE A 34 5.18 -20.95 -2.98
CA ILE A 34 6.00 -20.69 -1.79
C ILE A 34 5.33 -21.26 -0.54
N GLY A 35 3.99 -21.20 -0.46
CA GLY A 35 3.23 -21.69 0.69
C GLY A 35 3.32 -20.76 1.90
N TRP A 36 3.52 -19.46 1.71
CA TRP A 36 3.68 -18.50 2.81
C TRP A 36 2.96 -17.18 2.56
N PRO A 37 2.21 -16.64 3.53
CA PRO A 37 1.51 -15.38 3.37
C PRO A 37 2.49 -14.19 3.46
N CYS A 38 2.31 -13.20 2.59
CA CYS A 38 3.14 -12.01 2.53
C CYS A 38 2.32 -10.74 2.24
N SER A 39 2.99 -9.59 2.26
CA SER A 39 2.45 -8.33 1.75
C SER A 39 3.12 -7.96 0.44
N ILE A 40 2.33 -7.54 -0.54
CA ILE A 40 2.78 -7.13 -1.87
C ILE A 40 2.26 -5.71 -2.13
N VAL A 41 3.13 -4.79 -2.51
CA VAL A 41 2.79 -3.38 -2.71
C VAL A 41 3.37 -2.87 -4.02
N VAL A 42 2.56 -2.12 -4.76
CA VAL A 42 2.91 -1.45 -6.01
C VAL A 42 2.80 0.06 -5.80
N VAL A 43 3.85 0.78 -6.18
CA VAL A 43 3.95 2.25 -6.11
C VAL A 43 4.18 2.86 -7.48
N ASP A 44 3.79 4.12 -7.63
CA ASP A 44 4.10 4.93 -8.82
C ASP A 44 5.58 5.38 -8.84
N LYS A 45 5.95 6.14 -9.88
CA LYS A 45 7.30 6.71 -10.05
C LYS A 45 7.74 7.61 -8.89
N ALA A 46 6.81 8.30 -8.22
CA ALA A 46 7.10 9.11 -7.03
C ALA A 46 7.21 8.26 -5.76
N GLY A 47 6.95 6.95 -5.86
CA GLY A 47 6.94 6.01 -4.76
C GLY A 47 5.68 6.09 -3.89
N ALA A 48 4.60 6.67 -4.40
CA ALA A 48 3.30 6.68 -3.72
C ALA A 48 2.48 5.44 -4.09
N VAL A 49 1.80 4.86 -3.09
CA VAL A 49 1.07 3.58 -3.22
C VAL A 49 -0.06 3.70 -4.25
N ILE A 50 -0.05 2.80 -5.23
CA ILE A 50 -1.15 2.58 -6.18
C ILE A 50 -2.04 1.45 -5.67
N ALA A 51 -1.43 0.32 -5.34
CA ALA A 51 -2.13 -0.84 -4.83
C ALA A 51 -1.26 -1.58 -3.82
N GLY A 52 -1.87 -2.15 -2.79
CA GLY A 52 -1.14 -3.01 -1.86
C GLY A 52 -2.06 -4.01 -1.21
N HIS A 53 -1.61 -5.25 -1.09
CA HIS A 53 -2.36 -6.34 -0.51
C HIS A 53 -1.51 -7.06 0.54
N ARG A 54 -2.08 -7.24 1.74
CA ARG A 54 -1.51 -8.11 2.78
C ARG A 54 -2.37 -9.36 2.90
N MET A 55 -1.78 -10.49 2.57
CA MET A 55 -2.42 -11.80 2.66
C MET A 55 -2.90 -12.09 4.09
N GLU A 56 -3.93 -12.92 4.21
CA GLU A 56 -4.34 -13.46 5.50
C GLU A 56 -3.19 -14.27 6.13
N GLY A 57 -2.98 -14.13 7.43
CA GLY A 57 -1.86 -14.74 8.15
C GLY A 57 -0.51 -14.01 8.00
N ALA A 58 -0.36 -13.05 7.09
CA ALA A 58 0.88 -12.26 6.99
C ALA A 58 1.04 -11.31 8.19
N PRO A 59 2.22 -11.26 8.84
CA PRO A 59 2.45 -10.37 9.98
C PRO A 59 2.20 -8.90 9.65
N PRO A 60 1.66 -8.09 10.58
CA PRO A 60 1.23 -6.72 10.26
C PRO A 60 2.32 -5.80 9.71
N ALA A 61 3.54 -5.88 10.26
CA ALA A 61 4.68 -5.06 9.84
C ALA A 61 5.14 -5.30 8.39
N THR A 62 4.77 -6.44 7.79
CA THR A 62 5.19 -6.78 6.43
C THR A 62 4.68 -5.79 5.39
N PHE A 63 3.53 -5.15 5.63
CA PHE A 63 2.97 -4.19 4.68
C PHE A 63 3.87 -2.96 4.52
N ASP A 64 4.33 -2.38 5.63
CA ASP A 64 5.22 -1.21 5.60
C ASP A 64 6.58 -1.54 4.99
N ILE A 65 7.14 -2.71 5.32
CA ILE A 65 8.41 -3.16 4.70
C ILE A 65 8.22 -3.36 3.18
N ALA A 66 7.07 -3.86 2.73
CA ALA A 66 6.76 -3.97 1.31
C ALA A 66 6.64 -2.60 0.63
N VAL A 67 6.01 -1.61 1.28
CA VAL A 67 5.97 -0.20 0.83
C VAL A 67 7.39 0.35 0.70
N GLU A 68 8.25 0.17 1.69
CA GLU A 68 9.64 0.64 1.70
C GLU A 68 10.47 0.01 0.58
N LYS A 69 10.31 -1.30 0.36
CA LYS A 69 10.97 -2.04 -0.73
C LYS A 69 10.53 -1.52 -2.10
N ALA A 70 9.23 -1.31 -2.30
CA ALA A 70 8.67 -0.77 -3.54
C ALA A 70 9.16 0.67 -3.78
N TRP A 71 9.08 1.53 -2.77
CA TRP A 71 9.53 2.91 -2.80
C TRP A 71 11.02 3.03 -3.10
N THR A 72 11.83 2.19 -2.44
CA THR A 72 13.28 2.18 -2.64
C THR A 72 13.59 1.80 -4.08
N ALA A 73 12.95 0.76 -4.61
CA ALA A 73 13.18 0.33 -5.98
C ALA A 73 12.79 1.40 -7.02
N ALA A 74 11.64 2.07 -6.82
CA ALA A 74 11.19 3.16 -7.67
C ALA A 74 12.12 4.38 -7.62
N THR A 75 12.58 4.77 -6.42
CA THR A 75 13.35 6.00 -6.21
C THR A 75 14.83 5.83 -6.58
N PHE A 76 15.40 4.66 -6.31
CA PHE A 76 16.81 4.35 -6.63
C PHE A 76 17.00 3.77 -8.03
N LEU A 77 15.91 3.56 -8.77
CA LEU A 77 15.91 3.07 -10.14
C LEU A 77 16.53 1.67 -10.30
N ALA A 78 16.64 0.92 -9.21
CA ALA A 78 17.36 -0.34 -9.13
C ALA A 78 16.68 -1.32 -8.15
N PRO A 79 16.79 -2.65 -8.35
CA PRO A 79 16.30 -3.62 -7.38
C PRO A 79 16.96 -3.45 -6.00
N THR A 80 16.21 -3.64 -4.91
CA THR A 80 16.74 -3.46 -3.54
C THR A 80 17.87 -4.45 -3.23
N LEU A 81 17.89 -5.61 -3.89
CA LEU A 81 19.01 -6.57 -3.83
C LEU A 81 20.35 -5.96 -4.24
N MET A 82 20.36 -5.07 -5.24
CA MET A 82 21.59 -4.40 -5.68
C MET A 82 22.11 -3.46 -4.58
N LEU A 83 21.21 -2.75 -3.90
CA LEU A 83 21.56 -1.87 -2.79
C LEU A 83 22.05 -2.66 -1.56
N GLY A 84 21.48 -3.84 -1.30
CA GLY A 84 21.96 -4.76 -0.24
C GLY A 84 23.45 -5.09 -0.34
N ARG A 85 23.97 -5.24 -1.57
CA ARG A 85 25.41 -5.45 -1.80
C ARG A 85 26.24 -4.21 -1.46
N MET A 86 25.74 -3.02 -1.81
CA MET A 86 26.41 -1.75 -1.52
C MET A 86 26.53 -1.47 -0.02
N THR A 87 25.63 -2.03 0.79
CA THR A 87 25.57 -1.87 2.24
C THR A 87 25.98 -3.12 3.02
N ASP A 88 26.76 -4.02 2.41
CA ASP A 88 27.21 -5.23 3.08
C ASP A 88 28.22 -4.89 4.20
N PRO A 89 27.94 -5.21 5.48
CA PRO A 89 28.83 -4.87 6.58
C PRO A 89 30.22 -5.50 6.46
N ARG A 90 30.36 -6.59 5.70
CA ARG A 90 31.65 -7.24 5.46
C ARG A 90 32.59 -6.36 4.63
N THR A 91 32.07 -5.45 3.82
CA THR A 91 32.90 -4.52 3.04
C THR A 91 33.40 -3.35 3.89
N ALA A 92 32.76 -3.04 5.03
CA ALA A 92 33.14 -1.92 5.88
C ALA A 92 34.59 -1.97 6.40
N VAL A 93 35.16 -3.18 6.50
CA VAL A 93 36.52 -3.43 7.03
C VAL A 93 37.54 -3.77 5.94
N MET A 94 37.13 -3.77 4.66
CA MET A 94 38.04 -4.06 3.55
C MET A 94 38.91 -2.84 3.22
N PRO A 95 40.20 -3.03 2.86
CA PRO A 95 41.03 -1.95 2.34
C PRO A 95 40.38 -1.30 1.12
N LEU A 96 40.51 0.02 0.98
CA LEU A 96 39.91 0.80 -0.13
C LEU A 96 40.24 0.24 -1.52
N GLU A 97 41.44 -0.29 -1.70
CA GLU A 97 41.93 -0.88 -2.95
C GLU A 97 41.29 -2.24 -3.27
N GLN A 98 40.72 -2.93 -2.28
CA GLN A 98 40.09 -4.23 -2.40
C GLN A 98 38.56 -4.12 -2.44
N LEU A 99 38.01 -2.93 -2.24
CA LEU A 99 36.57 -2.70 -2.26
C LEU A 99 36.04 -2.80 -3.70
N PRO A 100 35.04 -3.67 -3.95
CA PRO A 100 34.38 -3.67 -5.24
C PRO A 100 33.67 -2.32 -5.45
N LEU A 101 33.74 -1.78 -6.67
CA LEU A 101 33.15 -0.47 -7.01
C LEU A 101 31.68 -0.41 -6.53
N GLY A 102 31.32 0.66 -5.81
CA GLY A 102 29.97 0.86 -5.28
C GLY A 102 29.71 0.28 -3.87
N HIS A 103 30.67 -0.40 -3.23
CA HIS A 103 30.51 -0.99 -1.89
C HIS A 103 30.91 -0.04 -0.74
N HIS A 104 30.71 1.27 -0.94
CA HIS A 104 30.94 2.33 0.05
C HIS A 104 29.62 2.85 0.66
N GLY A 105 28.53 2.09 0.54
CA GLY A 105 27.18 2.51 0.91
C GLY A 105 26.81 2.25 2.37
N MET A 106 27.75 1.79 3.21
CA MET A 106 27.48 1.49 4.61
C MET A 106 26.82 2.67 5.33
N GLY A 107 25.61 2.45 5.85
CA GLY A 107 24.81 3.46 6.53
C GLY A 107 23.73 4.11 5.66
N LEU A 108 23.64 3.76 4.37
CA LEU A 108 22.56 4.19 3.47
C LEU A 108 21.17 3.75 4.00
N GLN A 109 21.08 2.58 4.62
CA GLN A 109 19.87 2.06 5.26
C GLN A 109 19.31 2.93 6.40
N PHE A 110 20.11 3.87 6.93
CA PHE A 110 19.66 4.81 7.98
C PHE A 110 19.27 6.19 7.43
N LYS A 111 19.36 6.40 6.11
CA LYS A 111 19.00 7.67 5.47
C LYS A 111 17.49 7.75 5.22
N HIS A 112 17.02 8.95 4.91
CA HIS A 112 15.61 9.23 4.63
C HIS A 112 14.66 8.74 5.75
N LYS A 113 15.04 8.99 7.01
CA LYS A 113 14.28 8.58 8.22
C LYS A 113 14.00 7.08 8.30
N GLY A 114 14.90 6.24 7.75
CA GLY A 114 14.79 4.78 7.81
C GLY A 114 13.88 4.16 6.74
N ARG A 115 13.26 4.96 5.87
CA ARG A 115 12.39 4.46 4.78
C ARG A 115 13.17 3.73 3.68
N LEU A 116 14.47 4.00 3.55
CA LEU A 116 15.32 3.31 2.57
C LEU A 116 15.65 1.91 3.09
N THR A 117 15.24 0.89 2.35
CA THR A 117 15.54 -0.50 2.70
C THR A 117 16.45 -1.17 1.68
N THR A 118 17.45 -1.87 2.18
CA THR A 118 18.38 -2.67 1.37
C THR A 118 18.05 -4.16 1.42
N ILE A 119 16.91 -4.51 2.02
CA ILE A 119 16.38 -5.86 2.06
C ILE A 119 15.85 -6.21 0.67
N MET A 120 16.28 -7.35 0.14
CA MET A 120 15.82 -7.88 -1.14
C MET A 120 14.29 -8.10 -1.14
N GLY A 121 13.66 -7.85 -2.28
CA GLY A 121 12.21 -7.94 -2.47
C GLY A 121 11.58 -6.75 -3.17
N GLY A 122 12.34 -5.67 -3.45
CA GLY A 122 11.89 -4.52 -4.24
C GLY A 122 12.42 -4.55 -5.67
N ILE A 123 11.56 -4.32 -6.67
CA ILE A 123 11.88 -4.34 -8.11
C ILE A 123 11.30 -3.09 -8.79
N PRO A 124 12.10 -2.34 -9.57
CA PRO A 124 11.59 -1.22 -10.34
C PRO A 124 10.72 -1.71 -11.49
N ILE A 125 9.56 -1.09 -11.68
CA ILE A 125 8.69 -1.32 -12.84
C ILE A 125 9.16 -0.36 -13.94
N ARG A 126 9.37 -0.90 -15.15
CA ARG A 126 9.92 -0.14 -16.29
C ARG A 126 8.99 -0.17 -17.48
N ASP A 127 8.92 0.93 -18.22
CA ASP A 127 8.26 0.96 -19.53
C ASP A 127 9.11 0.29 -20.62
N LYS A 128 8.60 0.32 -21.86
CA LYS A 128 9.27 -0.20 -23.06
C LYS A 128 10.64 0.45 -23.35
N ASP A 129 10.84 1.67 -22.87
CA ASP A 129 12.05 2.47 -23.08
C ASP A 129 13.01 2.32 -21.88
N MET A 130 12.75 1.35 -20.99
CA MET A 130 13.51 1.06 -19.77
C MET A 130 13.47 2.18 -18.73
N THR A 131 12.57 3.15 -18.86
CA THR A 131 12.37 4.20 -17.87
C THR A 131 11.62 3.64 -16.67
N VAL A 132 12.05 3.97 -15.46
CA VAL A 132 11.35 3.54 -14.24
C VAL A 132 10.07 4.36 -14.06
N ILE A 133 8.94 3.67 -14.05
CA ILE A 133 7.58 4.22 -13.95
C ILE A 133 6.90 3.87 -12.61
N GLY A 134 7.55 3.03 -11.80
CA GLY A 134 7.08 2.64 -10.48
C GLY A 134 7.96 1.59 -9.83
N GLY A 135 7.42 0.93 -8.82
CA GLY A 135 8.10 -0.15 -8.12
C GLY A 135 7.13 -1.14 -7.51
N VAL A 136 7.57 -2.39 -7.38
CA VAL A 136 6.89 -3.42 -6.60
C VAL A 136 7.78 -3.87 -5.44
N GLY A 137 7.17 -4.14 -4.29
CA GLY A 137 7.85 -4.63 -3.10
C GLY A 137 7.05 -5.76 -2.46
N THR A 138 7.75 -6.81 -2.02
CA THR A 138 7.15 -7.91 -1.25
C THR A 138 7.89 -8.10 0.07
N SER A 139 7.15 -8.42 1.13
CA SER A 139 7.72 -8.79 2.41
C SER A 139 6.89 -9.83 3.15
N GLY A 140 7.56 -10.76 3.83
CA GLY A 140 6.94 -11.67 4.78
C GLY A 140 7.14 -13.15 4.49
N THR A 141 7.71 -13.48 3.32
CA THR A 141 8.07 -14.87 2.97
C THR A 141 9.28 -15.37 3.80
N PRO A 142 9.57 -16.69 3.81
CA PRO A 142 10.62 -17.27 4.64
C PRO A 142 12.04 -16.78 4.31
N SER A 143 12.27 -16.33 3.08
CA SER A 143 13.55 -15.80 2.63
C SER A 143 13.37 -14.53 1.80
N ALA A 144 14.36 -13.65 1.83
CA ALA A 144 14.31 -12.46 0.98
C ALA A 144 14.32 -12.82 -0.53
N GLN A 145 14.82 -14.01 -0.89
CA GLN A 145 14.80 -14.55 -2.25
C GLN A 145 13.36 -14.85 -2.69
N ASP A 146 12.56 -15.39 -1.79
CA ASP A 146 11.14 -15.66 -2.03
C ASP A 146 10.37 -14.35 -2.20
N ASP A 147 10.63 -13.34 -1.37
CA ASP A 147 10.07 -11.99 -1.54
C ASP A 147 10.39 -11.44 -2.94
N ASN A 148 11.63 -11.61 -3.41
CA ASN A 148 12.01 -11.18 -4.75
C ASN A 148 11.30 -11.97 -5.84
N THR A 149 11.11 -13.28 -5.68
CA THR A 149 10.37 -14.12 -6.62
C THR A 149 8.91 -13.67 -6.75
N VAL A 150 8.25 -13.36 -5.63
CA VAL A 150 6.89 -12.83 -5.62
C VAL A 150 6.82 -11.47 -6.31
N SER A 151 7.76 -10.56 -6.03
CA SER A 151 7.85 -9.27 -6.71
C SER A 151 8.12 -9.41 -8.21
N GLN A 152 8.94 -10.37 -8.63
CA GLN A 152 9.19 -10.66 -10.05
C GLN A 152 7.91 -11.11 -10.74
N ARG A 153 7.14 -12.01 -10.11
CA ARG A 153 5.86 -12.46 -10.64
C ARG A 153 4.85 -11.33 -10.72
N CYS A 154 4.78 -10.48 -9.70
CA CYS A 154 3.93 -9.30 -9.69
C CYS A 154 4.23 -8.40 -10.88
N TRP A 155 5.51 -8.07 -11.08
CA TRP A 155 5.99 -7.24 -12.19
C TRP A 155 5.72 -7.89 -13.55
N SER A 156 6.09 -9.17 -13.74
CA SER A 156 5.92 -9.84 -15.03
C SER A 156 4.45 -9.95 -15.42
N ALA A 157 3.55 -10.20 -14.45
CA ALA A 157 2.12 -10.34 -14.69
C ALA A 157 1.48 -9.09 -15.28
N MET A 158 2.04 -7.91 -15.01
CA MET A 158 1.51 -6.66 -15.56
C MET A 158 1.56 -6.66 -17.10
N TYR A 159 2.51 -7.40 -17.69
CA TYR A 159 2.72 -7.49 -19.13
C TYR A 159 2.23 -8.82 -19.74
N ASP A 160 1.70 -9.73 -18.92
CA ASP A 160 1.09 -10.97 -19.42
C ASP A 160 -0.12 -10.62 -20.29
N VAL A 161 -0.30 -11.35 -21.40
CA VAL A 161 -1.50 -11.20 -22.25
C VAL A 161 -2.73 -11.73 -21.51
N GLU A 162 -2.59 -12.86 -20.83
CA GLU A 162 -3.67 -13.52 -20.10
C GLU A 162 -3.88 -12.89 -18.72
N GLU A 163 -5.12 -12.87 -18.25
CA GLU A 163 -5.41 -12.49 -16.86
C GLU A 163 -5.09 -13.66 -15.93
N PRO A 164 -4.42 -13.41 -14.78
CA PRO A 164 -4.22 -14.46 -13.80
C PRO A 164 -5.57 -14.96 -13.27
N PRO A 165 -5.68 -16.25 -12.94
CA PRO A 165 -6.85 -16.78 -12.25
C PRO A 165 -7.15 -16.00 -10.95
N PRO A 166 -8.41 -16.03 -10.48
CA PRO A 166 -8.79 -15.45 -9.19
C PRO A 166 -7.94 -15.99 -8.03
N SER A 167 -7.74 -15.17 -7.01
CA SER A 167 -6.95 -15.46 -5.81
C SER A 167 -7.74 -15.12 -4.52
N GLY A 168 -7.07 -15.10 -3.36
CA GLY A 168 -7.70 -14.73 -2.09
C GLY A 168 -8.00 -13.23 -1.99
N LEU A 169 -7.28 -12.41 -2.77
CA LEU A 169 -7.44 -10.97 -2.92
C LEU A 169 -8.89 -10.57 -3.24
N GLU A 170 -9.62 -11.36 -4.04
CA GLU A 170 -11.00 -11.11 -4.45
C GLU A 170 -11.95 -10.91 -3.26
N ASN A 171 -11.69 -11.59 -2.14
CA ASN A 171 -12.47 -11.46 -0.92
C ASN A 171 -12.43 -10.03 -0.35
N TYR A 172 -11.34 -9.31 -0.60
CA TYR A 172 -11.14 -7.93 -0.17
C TYR A 172 -11.41 -6.94 -1.31
N ALA A 173 -11.04 -7.31 -2.55
CA ALA A 173 -11.16 -6.45 -3.72
C ALA A 173 -12.60 -6.02 -3.96
N ARG A 174 -13.58 -6.92 -3.80
CA ARG A 174 -15.00 -6.59 -3.98
C ARG A 174 -15.49 -5.45 -3.09
N ILE A 175 -14.99 -5.37 -1.85
CA ILE A 175 -15.35 -4.33 -0.88
C ILE A 175 -14.80 -2.97 -1.35
N VAL A 176 -13.53 -2.97 -1.74
CA VAL A 176 -12.81 -1.77 -2.20
C VAL A 176 -13.37 -1.27 -3.54
N GLU A 177 -13.68 -2.19 -4.46
CA GLU A 177 -14.29 -1.90 -5.75
C GLU A 177 -15.72 -1.34 -5.61
N THR A 178 -16.46 -1.78 -4.59
CA THR A 178 -17.77 -1.20 -4.28
C THR A 178 -17.66 0.27 -3.89
N ALA A 179 -16.64 0.66 -3.11
CA ALA A 179 -16.36 2.06 -2.84
C ALA A 179 -15.94 2.82 -4.11
N MET A 180 -15.05 2.26 -4.91
CA MET A 180 -14.60 2.90 -6.17
C MET A 180 -15.78 3.14 -7.12
N SER A 181 -16.67 2.16 -7.28
CA SER A 181 -17.88 2.26 -8.11
C SER A 181 -18.83 3.36 -7.63
N GLN A 182 -18.88 3.63 -6.32
CA GLN A 182 -19.64 4.77 -5.79
C GLN A 182 -18.93 6.11 -6.03
N ALA A 183 -17.60 6.14 -5.95
CA ALA A 183 -16.83 7.32 -6.27
C ALA A 183 -16.99 7.71 -7.75
N GLU A 184 -16.99 6.73 -8.67
CA GLU A 184 -17.21 6.95 -10.10
C GLU A 184 -18.60 7.55 -10.39
N LYS A 185 -19.65 7.08 -9.71
CA LYS A 185 -21.01 7.66 -9.81
C LYS A 185 -21.07 9.12 -9.33
N MET A 186 -20.07 9.56 -8.57
CA MET A 186 -19.93 10.91 -8.04
C MET A 186 -18.90 11.74 -8.81
N ASP A 187 -18.34 11.20 -9.91
CA ASP A 187 -17.25 11.78 -10.69
C ASP A 187 -15.99 12.09 -9.85
N LEU A 188 -15.65 11.18 -8.93
CA LEU A 188 -14.50 11.32 -8.03
C LEU A 188 -13.46 10.23 -8.29
N ARG A 189 -12.19 10.60 -8.16
CA ARG A 189 -11.05 9.67 -8.10
C ARG A 189 -10.55 9.61 -6.66
N VAL A 190 -10.69 8.46 -6.03
CA VAL A 190 -10.38 8.26 -4.61
C VAL A 190 -9.36 7.16 -4.40
N SER A 191 -8.73 7.18 -3.23
CA SER A 191 -8.09 6.02 -2.62
C SER A 191 -9.00 5.41 -1.57
N VAL A 192 -8.92 4.09 -1.47
CA VAL A 192 -9.68 3.30 -0.50
C VAL A 192 -8.70 2.34 0.18
N CYS A 193 -8.72 2.32 1.51
CA CYS A 193 -7.98 1.39 2.35
C CYS A 193 -8.97 0.54 3.15
N LEU A 194 -8.86 -0.78 3.04
CA LEU A 194 -9.48 -1.75 3.92
C LEU A 194 -8.42 -2.26 4.89
N SER A 195 -8.69 -2.19 6.20
CA SER A 195 -7.81 -2.71 7.25
C SER A 195 -8.44 -3.87 8.02
N ASP A 196 -7.61 -4.64 8.72
CA ASP A 196 -8.09 -5.53 9.78
C ASP A 196 -8.54 -4.77 11.04
N ALA A 197 -9.00 -5.51 12.05
CA ALA A 197 -9.55 -4.98 13.29
C ALA A 197 -8.52 -4.18 14.11
N GLU A 198 -7.23 -4.46 13.91
CA GLU A 198 -6.10 -3.79 14.54
C GLU A 198 -5.64 -2.55 13.76
N GLY A 199 -6.24 -2.26 12.60
CA GLY A 199 -5.95 -1.09 11.78
C GLY A 199 -4.80 -1.28 10.78
N TRP A 200 -4.36 -2.51 10.55
CA TRP A 200 -3.33 -2.79 9.55
C TRP A 200 -3.95 -3.02 8.17
N PRO A 201 -3.40 -2.42 7.09
CA PRO A 201 -3.97 -2.57 5.76
C PRO A 201 -4.07 -4.04 5.34
N ARG A 202 -5.22 -4.42 4.80
CA ARG A 202 -5.47 -5.66 4.05
C ARG A 202 -5.43 -5.41 2.56
N LEU A 203 -6.02 -4.29 2.13
CA LEU A 203 -6.04 -3.87 0.75
C LEU A 203 -6.07 -2.35 0.65
N ILE A 204 -5.20 -1.77 -0.17
CA ILE A 204 -5.27 -0.36 -0.57
C ILE A 204 -5.36 -0.33 -2.09
N TYR A 205 -6.31 0.44 -2.63
CA TYR A 205 -6.34 0.84 -4.04
C TYR A 205 -6.45 2.36 -4.16
N ARG A 206 -5.65 2.94 -5.04
CA ARG A 206 -5.74 4.34 -5.47
C ARG A 206 -6.18 4.36 -6.93
N MET A 207 -7.34 4.97 -7.19
CA MET A 207 -7.84 5.13 -8.55
C MET A 207 -6.87 5.93 -9.41
N ASP A 208 -6.79 5.59 -10.68
CA ASP A 208 -6.04 6.38 -11.66
C ASP A 208 -6.60 7.81 -11.70
N GLY A 209 -5.70 8.79 -11.61
CA GLY A 209 -6.02 10.22 -11.51
C GLY A 209 -6.30 10.74 -10.09
N ALA A 210 -6.36 9.89 -9.06
CA ALA A 210 -6.43 10.36 -7.67
C ALA A 210 -5.09 10.99 -7.25
N LEU A 211 -5.14 12.01 -6.40
CA LEU A 211 -3.94 12.70 -5.91
C LEU A 211 -3.04 11.74 -5.13
N PHE A 212 -1.73 11.83 -5.31
CA PHE A 212 -0.81 10.87 -4.72
C PHE A 212 -0.91 10.67 -3.18
N PRO A 213 -1.22 11.69 -2.32
CA PRO A 213 -1.31 11.49 -0.87
C PRO A 213 -2.60 10.80 -0.42
N THR A 214 -3.59 10.60 -1.30
CA THR A 214 -4.89 10.03 -0.88
C THR A 214 -4.76 8.60 -0.37
N ALA A 215 -3.78 7.82 -0.82
CA ALA A 215 -3.56 6.46 -0.35
C ALA A 215 -3.21 6.42 1.14
N GLU A 216 -2.26 7.26 1.58
CA GLU A 216 -1.89 7.38 3.00
C GLU A 216 -3.02 8.01 3.82
N LEU A 217 -3.70 9.03 3.31
CA LEU A 217 -4.86 9.60 4.01
C LEU A 217 -6.00 8.57 4.20
N ALA A 218 -6.29 7.75 3.19
CA ALA A 218 -7.26 6.67 3.31
C ALA A 218 -6.81 5.63 4.35
N ARG A 219 -5.53 5.30 4.35
CA ARG A 219 -4.90 4.40 5.33
C ARG A 219 -5.02 4.92 6.75
N ASP A 220 -4.70 6.19 6.99
CA ASP A 220 -4.74 6.82 8.31
C ASP A 220 -6.16 6.97 8.85
N LYS A 221 -7.12 7.29 7.96
CA LYS A 221 -8.55 7.28 8.30
C LYS A 221 -9.05 5.88 8.68
N ALA A 222 -8.64 4.84 7.95
CA ALA A 222 -8.96 3.45 8.29
C ALA A 222 -8.35 3.04 9.63
N TRP A 223 -7.07 3.35 9.85
CA TRP A 223 -6.37 3.09 11.11
C TRP A 223 -7.05 3.78 12.29
N THR A 224 -7.40 5.06 12.14
CA THR A 224 -8.11 5.82 13.18
C THR A 224 -9.45 5.17 13.50
N ALA A 225 -10.20 4.75 12.48
CA ALA A 225 -11.48 4.11 12.69
C ALA A 225 -11.38 2.74 13.39
N ALA A 226 -10.37 1.94 13.04
CA ALA A 226 -10.09 0.65 13.69
C ALA A 226 -9.60 0.82 15.14
N ALA A 227 -8.60 1.69 15.36
CA ALA A 227 -7.98 1.89 16.66
C ALA A 227 -8.95 2.41 17.72
N PHE A 228 -9.83 3.34 17.35
CA PHE A 228 -10.81 3.92 18.25
C PHE A 228 -12.19 3.25 18.18
N ARG A 229 -12.37 2.28 17.26
CA ARG A 229 -13.64 1.57 17.02
C ARG A 229 -14.82 2.50 16.83
N MET A 230 -14.58 3.62 16.16
CA MET A 230 -15.58 4.66 15.88
C MET A 230 -15.28 5.34 14.55
N PRO A 231 -16.25 6.02 13.92
CA PRO A 231 -15.97 6.86 12.77
C PRO A 231 -14.80 7.83 13.05
N SER A 232 -13.87 7.92 12.10
CA SER A 232 -12.75 8.89 12.14
C SER A 232 -13.19 10.34 12.38
N ALA A 233 -14.39 10.71 11.93
CA ALA A 233 -14.99 12.02 12.19
C ALA A 233 -15.24 12.28 13.68
N ASP A 234 -15.63 11.24 14.42
CA ASP A 234 -15.99 11.36 15.84
C ASP A 234 -14.74 11.51 16.72
N ALA A 235 -13.60 10.98 16.26
CA ALA A 235 -12.30 11.16 16.91
C ALA A 235 -11.84 12.63 16.98
N GLN A 236 -12.46 13.55 16.22
CA GLN A 236 -12.23 14.99 16.39
C GLN A 236 -12.60 15.49 17.79
N ALA A 237 -13.51 14.79 18.50
CA ALA A 237 -13.90 15.15 19.85
C ALA A 237 -12.71 15.19 20.81
N PHE A 238 -11.70 14.34 20.62
CA PHE A 238 -10.50 14.25 21.48
C PHE A 238 -9.59 15.49 21.45
N GLY A 239 -9.78 16.39 20.48
CA GLY A 239 -9.03 17.65 20.39
C GLY A 239 -9.86 18.89 20.76
N ARG A 240 -11.11 18.72 21.20
CA ARG A 240 -11.98 19.83 21.61
C ARG A 240 -11.63 20.27 23.04
N LYS A 241 -11.07 21.48 23.15
CA LYS A 241 -10.65 22.08 24.44
C LYS A 241 -11.78 22.22 25.44
N GLU A 242 -13.00 22.28 24.96
CA GLU A 242 -14.22 22.48 25.75
C GLU A 242 -14.70 21.19 26.42
N LEU A 243 -14.21 20.02 26.00
CA LEU A 243 -14.59 18.72 26.56
C LEU A 243 -13.60 18.26 27.65
N PRO A 244 -14.06 17.86 28.85
CA PRO A 244 -13.20 17.32 29.90
C PRO A 244 -12.36 16.13 29.38
N GLY A 245 -11.04 16.21 29.53
CA GLY A 245 -10.11 15.17 29.06
C GLY A 245 -9.75 15.21 27.57
N CYS A 246 -10.30 16.15 26.78
CA CYS A 246 -10.16 16.21 25.33
C CYS A 246 -9.49 17.49 24.80
N GLY A 247 -8.83 18.26 25.67
CA GLY A 247 -8.11 19.49 25.29
C GLY A 247 -6.64 19.28 24.89
N ILE A 248 -6.19 18.03 24.79
CA ILE A 248 -4.82 17.69 24.41
C ILE A 248 -4.73 17.79 22.88
N PRO A 249 -3.71 18.50 22.33
CA PRO A 249 -3.44 18.45 20.91
C PRO A 249 -3.28 17.00 20.46
N THR A 250 -4.24 16.52 19.66
CA THR A 250 -4.23 15.16 19.12
C THR A 250 -3.24 15.02 17.96
N SER A 251 -2.82 16.15 17.39
CA SER A 251 -1.71 16.25 16.46
C SER A 251 -0.43 15.72 17.12
N GLY A 252 0.00 14.52 16.71
CA GLY A 252 1.23 13.89 17.19
C GLY A 252 1.03 12.76 18.21
N TRP A 253 -0.21 12.40 18.57
CA TRP A 253 -0.45 11.19 19.39
C TRP A 253 0.05 9.91 18.72
N ASN A 254 -0.14 9.85 17.41
CA ASN A 254 0.34 8.79 16.55
C ASN A 254 0.54 9.37 15.14
N GLU A 255 1.48 8.82 14.37
CA GLU A 255 1.73 9.25 12.99
C GLU A 255 0.53 9.03 12.06
N ARG A 256 -0.38 8.10 12.39
CA ARG A 256 -1.56 7.73 11.60
C ARG A 256 -2.88 8.30 12.10
N PHE A 257 -2.86 9.10 13.19
CA PHE A 257 -4.09 9.67 13.71
C PHE A 257 -4.65 10.73 12.76
N CYS A 258 -5.75 10.41 12.07
CA CYS A 258 -6.42 11.26 11.10
C CYS A 258 -7.90 11.42 11.48
N PRO A 259 -8.25 12.42 12.30
CA PRO A 259 -9.61 12.67 12.73
C PRO A 259 -10.37 13.46 11.65
N VAL A 260 -10.48 12.89 10.45
CA VAL A 260 -11.15 13.51 9.30
C VAL A 260 -12.17 12.52 8.72
N PRO A 261 -13.40 12.95 8.39
CA PRO A 261 -14.41 12.06 7.82
C PRO A 261 -13.91 11.25 6.61
N GLY A 262 -14.31 9.98 6.55
CA GLY A 262 -13.92 9.02 5.50
C GLY A 262 -13.42 7.68 6.03
N GLY A 263 -13.10 7.58 7.32
CA GLY A 263 -12.82 6.32 8.03
C GLY A 263 -14.03 5.82 8.81
N LEU A 264 -14.42 4.56 8.63
CA LEU A 264 -15.52 3.88 9.35
C LEU A 264 -15.10 2.48 9.81
N PRO A 265 -15.39 2.10 11.06
CA PRO A 265 -15.16 0.74 11.53
C PRO A 265 -16.22 -0.20 10.96
N VAL A 266 -15.83 -1.46 10.76
CA VAL A 266 -16.71 -2.57 10.41
C VAL A 266 -16.92 -3.40 11.66
N MET A 267 -18.10 -3.28 12.26
CA MET A 267 -18.47 -3.89 13.54
C MET A 267 -19.65 -4.85 13.33
N ARG A 268 -19.59 -6.03 13.93
CA ARG A 268 -20.74 -6.93 14.04
C ARG A 268 -21.73 -6.42 15.09
N GLU A 269 -22.95 -6.95 15.06
CA GLU A 269 -23.99 -6.68 16.06
C GLU A 269 -23.58 -7.13 17.48
N ASP A 270 -22.75 -8.17 17.58
CA ASP A 270 -22.19 -8.68 18.85
C ASP A 270 -21.06 -7.79 19.43
N GLY A 271 -20.74 -6.68 18.76
CA GLY A 271 -19.68 -5.75 19.17
C GLY A 271 -18.27 -6.17 18.73
N LYS A 272 -18.09 -7.27 18.01
CA LYS A 272 -16.80 -7.68 17.45
C LYS A 272 -16.38 -6.75 16.30
N ALA A 273 -15.18 -6.19 16.43
CA ALA A 273 -14.53 -5.46 15.33
C ALA A 273 -13.99 -6.44 14.29
N LEU A 274 -14.37 -6.25 13.03
CA LEU A 274 -13.87 -7.03 11.90
C LEU A 274 -12.76 -6.31 11.14
N GLY A 275 -12.83 -4.98 11.10
CA GLY A 275 -11.87 -4.14 10.40
C GLY A 275 -12.32 -2.70 10.30
N ALA A 276 -11.74 -1.96 9.36
CA ALA A 276 -12.18 -0.62 9.03
C ALA A 276 -11.98 -0.31 7.55
N VAL A 277 -12.75 0.65 7.05
CA VAL A 277 -12.63 1.21 5.71
C VAL A 277 -12.27 2.68 5.83
N GLY A 278 -11.27 3.13 5.08
CA GLY A 278 -10.91 4.52 4.91
C GLY A 278 -10.96 4.94 3.45
N VAL A 279 -11.50 6.14 3.19
CA VAL A 279 -11.61 6.72 1.84
C VAL A 279 -11.07 8.15 1.85
N ALA A 280 -10.32 8.50 0.81
CA ALA A 280 -9.82 9.86 0.60
C ALA A 280 -9.79 10.22 -0.89
N GLY A 281 -10.20 11.44 -1.23
CA GLY A 281 -10.07 12.00 -2.58
C GLY A 281 -11.19 12.96 -2.97
N GLY A 282 -12.33 12.91 -2.28
CA GLY A 282 -13.38 13.93 -2.37
C GLY A 282 -13.35 14.90 -1.18
N THR A 283 -14.46 15.62 -1.01
CA THR A 283 -14.73 16.34 0.24
C THR A 283 -14.97 15.34 1.40
N PRO A 284 -14.81 15.76 2.67
CA PRO A 284 -15.01 14.85 3.81
C PRO A 284 -16.38 14.16 3.83
N VAL A 285 -17.44 14.87 3.40
CA VAL A 285 -18.80 14.31 3.34
C VAL A 285 -18.92 13.25 2.24
N GLN A 286 -18.29 13.47 1.08
CA GLN A 286 -18.27 12.52 -0.03
C GLN A 286 -17.46 11.28 0.35
N ASP A 287 -16.28 11.45 0.95
CA ASP A 287 -15.45 10.35 1.45
C ASP A 287 -16.24 9.48 2.45
N ALA A 288 -16.92 10.11 3.42
CA ALA A 288 -17.74 9.40 4.40
C ALA A 288 -18.93 8.65 3.77
N ARG A 289 -19.52 9.19 2.70
CA ARG A 289 -20.59 8.52 1.95
C ARG A 289 -20.07 7.27 1.23
N ILE A 290 -18.92 7.37 0.57
CA ILE A 290 -18.29 6.26 -0.13
C ILE A 290 -17.86 5.17 0.86
N ALA A 291 -17.20 5.56 1.96
CA ALA A 291 -16.77 4.66 3.02
C ALA A 291 -17.94 3.86 3.61
N ARG A 292 -19.12 4.49 3.76
CA ARG A 292 -20.32 3.83 4.30
C ARG A 292 -20.82 2.71 3.40
N THR A 293 -20.70 2.85 2.08
CA THR A 293 -21.07 1.78 1.14
C THR A 293 -20.12 0.60 1.26
N ALA A 294 -18.81 0.84 1.28
CA ALA A 294 -17.84 -0.24 1.45
C ALA A 294 -17.92 -0.89 2.84
N ALA A 295 -18.17 -0.13 3.91
CA ALA A 295 -18.34 -0.71 5.25
C ALA A 295 -19.56 -1.65 5.34
N LYS A 296 -20.66 -1.34 4.63
CA LYS A 296 -21.82 -2.24 4.52
C LYS A 296 -21.49 -3.51 3.75
N GLU A 297 -20.79 -3.38 2.63
CA GLU A 297 -20.33 -4.53 1.83
C GLU A 297 -19.36 -5.41 2.63
N ALA A 298 -18.45 -4.80 3.38
CA ALA A 298 -17.53 -5.52 4.27
C ALA A 298 -18.27 -6.28 5.36
N LEU A 299 -19.26 -5.65 5.99
CA LEU A 299 -20.08 -6.31 7.01
C LEU A 299 -20.82 -7.52 6.43
N ALA A 300 -21.48 -7.38 5.27
CA ALA A 300 -22.15 -8.49 4.60
C ALA A 300 -21.18 -9.59 4.12
N SER A 301 -19.94 -9.21 3.82
CA SER A 301 -18.89 -10.11 3.34
C SER A 301 -18.27 -10.97 4.43
N TRP A 302 -18.22 -10.46 5.66
CA TRP A 302 -17.48 -11.05 6.78
C TRP A 302 -18.39 -11.47 7.96
N SER A 303 -19.70 -11.22 7.86
CA SER A 303 -20.72 -11.63 8.84
C SER A 303 -21.02 -13.11 8.80
#